data_AF-A0A1G9TE57-F1
#
_entry.id   AF-A0A1G9TE57-F1
#
_cell.length_a   1.000
_cell.length_b   1.000
_cell.length_c   1.000
_cell.angle_alpha   90.00
_cell.angle_beta   90.00
_cell.angle_gamma   90.00
#
_symmetry.space_group_name_H-M   'P 1'
#
loop_
_entity.id
_entity.type
_entity.pdbx_description
1 polymer ?
#
loop_
_entity_poly.entity_id
_entity_poly.type
_entity_poly.pdbx_seq_one_letter_code
_entity_poly.pdbx_strand_id
1 'polypeptide(L)' 'MALEFLGSSNTSQGGGCPSFYRDTETGDIIVQGISLTDPDKRAQLLKVKPGEDAVVVPAVLFALHAEKVAGA' A
#
# COMPACT_ATOMS: atom_id res chain seq x y z
N MET A 1 -10.80 -1.19 -16.12
CA MET A 1 -9.90 -1.06 -14.96
C MET A 1 -8.47 -1.07 -15.41
N ALA A 2 -7.87 0.12 -15.49
CA ALA A 2 -6.46 0.31 -15.77
C ALA A 2 -5.78 0.96 -14.56
N LEU A 3 -4.67 0.37 -14.12
CA LEU A 3 -3.90 0.85 -12.98
C LEU A 3 -2.68 1.63 -13.47
N GLU A 4 -2.55 2.89 -13.05
CA GLU A 4 -1.36 3.71 -13.27
C GLU A 4 -0.36 3.48 -12.15
N PHE A 5 0.90 3.18 -12.47
CA PHE A 5 1.96 3.02 -11.48
C PHE A 5 2.46 4.38 -10.97
N LEU A 6 2.37 4.61 -9.66
CA LEU A 6 2.81 5.87 -9.03
C LEU A 6 4.25 5.78 -8.50
N GLY A 7 4.65 4.60 -8.04
CA GLY A 7 5.97 4.39 -7.46
C GLY A 7 6.07 3.14 -6.61
N SER A 8 7.31 2.78 -6.29
CA SER A 8 7.70 1.68 -5.41
C SER A 8 9.03 2.06 -4.74
N SER A 9 9.35 1.47 -3.58
CA SER A 9 10.62 1.74 -2.91
C SER A 9 11.60 0.63 -3.16
N ASN A 10 12.80 0.96 -3.65
CA ASN A 10 13.92 0.01 -3.76
C ASN A 10 14.73 -0.14 -2.46
N THR A 11 14.26 0.38 -1.33
CA THR A 11 14.99 0.32 -0.04
C THR A 11 14.89 -1.01 0.68
N SER A 12 14.29 -2.04 0.08
CA SER A 12 14.11 -3.34 0.72
C SER A 12 15.39 -4.18 0.61
N GLN A 13 16.13 -4.32 1.72
CA GLN A 13 17.11 -5.40 1.89
C GLN A 13 16.43 -6.78 2.11
N GLY A 14 15.10 -6.91 1.96
CA GLY A 14 14.35 -8.08 2.41
C GLY A 14 13.19 -8.55 1.51
N GLY A 15 13.08 -8.08 0.27
CA GLY A 15 12.32 -8.81 -0.77
C GLY A 15 10.83 -8.51 -0.94
N GLY A 16 10.31 -7.42 -0.37
CA GLY A 16 8.91 -7.00 -0.60
C GLY A 16 8.78 -5.49 -0.65
N CYS A 17 8.99 -4.89 -1.81
CA CYS A 17 8.86 -3.46 -2.02
C CYS A 17 7.38 -3.12 -2.26
N PRO A 18 6.69 -2.40 -1.36
CA PRO A 18 5.32 -2.02 -1.62
C PRO A 18 5.26 -1.06 -2.80
N SER A 19 4.21 -1.17 -3.59
CA SER A 19 3.99 -0.40 -4.80
C SER A 19 2.63 0.28 -4.73
N PHE A 20 2.59 1.54 -5.16
CA PHE A 20 1.38 2.33 -5.25
C PHE A 20 0.91 2.41 -6.69
N TYR A 21 -0.38 2.25 -6.87
CA TYR A 21 -1.06 2.45 -8.13
C TYR A 21 -2.25 3.38 -7.94
N ARG A 22 -2.65 4.06 -9.00
CA ARG A 22 -3.91 4.78 -9.08
C ARG A 22 -4.86 4.05 -10.01
N ASP A 23 -6.08 3.81 -9.56
CA ASP A 23 -7.17 3.43 -10.47
C ASP A 23 -7.46 4.62 -11.37
N THR A 24 -7.28 4.45 -12.68
CA THR A 24 -7.49 5.55 -13.65
C THR A 24 -8.96 5.91 -13.85
N GLU A 25 -9.89 5.03 -13.42
CA GLU A 25 -11.33 5.27 -13.52
C GLU A 25 -11.89 5.92 -12.26
N THR A 26 -11.44 5.52 -11.07
CA THR A 26 -11.98 6.04 -9.79
C THR A 26 -11.07 7.07 -9.12
N GLY A 27 -9.78 7.09 -9.44
CA GLY A 27 -8.76 7.88 -8.74
C GLY A 27 -8.26 7.24 -7.44
N ASP A 28 -8.80 6.09 -7.04
CA ASP A 28 -8.44 5.41 -5.80
C ASP A 28 -6.97 4.94 -5.81
N ILE A 29 -6.37 4.88 -4.63
CA ILE A 29 -5.00 4.39 -4.47
C ILE A 29 -5.01 2.92 -4.09
N ILE A 30 -4.37 2.09 -4.92
CA ILE A 30 -4.18 0.67 -4.67
C ILE A 30 -2.76 0.48 -4.13
N VAL A 31 -2.65 -0.25 -3.03
CA VAL A 31 -1.37 -0.60 -2.42
C VAL A 31 -1.14 -2.10 -2.59
N GLN A 32 -0.08 -2.44 -3.32
CA GLN A 32 0.42 -3.82 -3.37
C GLN A 32 1.60 -3.94 -2.40
N GLY A 33 1.60 -4.95 -1.54
CA GLY A 33 2.68 -5.17 -0.58
C GLY A 33 2.58 -6.52 0.12
N ILE A 34 3.45 -6.74 1.10
CA ILE A 34 3.42 -7.94 1.95
C ILE A 34 2.26 -7.83 2.93
N SER A 35 1.39 -8.84 2.97
CA SER A 35 0.30 -8.90 3.96
C SER A 35 0.85 -8.98 5.38
N LEU A 36 0.22 -8.25 6.30
CA LEU A 36 0.50 -8.33 7.73
C LEU A 36 -0.06 -9.66 8.27
N THR A 37 0.78 -10.68 8.44
CA THR A 37 0.36 -12.02 8.88
C THR A 37 0.42 -12.25 10.38
N ASP A 38 1.08 -11.36 11.12
CA ASP A 38 1.22 -11.44 12.59
C ASP A 38 -0.15 -11.30 13.28
N PRO A 39 -0.64 -12.35 13.98
CA PRO A 39 -1.98 -12.36 14.54
C PRO A 39 -2.17 -11.31 15.65
N ASP A 40 -1.14 -11.03 16.45
CA ASP A 40 -1.21 -10.07 17.55
C ASP A 40 -1.30 -8.63 17.02
N LYS A 41 -0.62 -8.34 15.92
CA LYS A 41 -0.75 -7.05 15.22
C LYS A 41 -2.07 -6.93 14.47
N ARG A 42 -2.55 -8.00 13.83
CA ARG A 42 -3.85 -8.00 13.13
C ARG A 42 -5.01 -7.80 14.10
N ALA A 43 -4.95 -8.36 15.30
CA ALA A 43 -5.97 -8.16 16.33
C ALA A 43 -6.10 -6.70 16.81
N GLN A 44 -5.09 -5.86 16.56
CA GLN A 44 -5.11 -4.42 16.87
C GLN A 44 -5.77 -3.58 15.78
N LEU A 45 -5.96 -4.13 14.57
CA LEU A 45 -6.65 -3.43 13.50
C LEU A 45 -8.14 -3.29 13.84
N LEU A 46 -8.79 -2.29 13.24
CA LEU A 46 -10.25 -2.23 13.24
C LEU A 46 -10.81 -3.52 12.62
N LYS A 47 -12.08 -3.83 12.91
CA LYS A 47 -12.76 -5.06 12.46
C LYS A 47 -12.61 -5.27 10.96
N VAL A 48 -11.65 -6.11 10.57
CA VAL A 48 -11.36 -6.49 9.18
C VAL A 48 -12.54 -7.32 8.66
N LYS A 49 -13.21 -6.82 7.63
CA LYS A 49 -14.37 -7.46 7.00
C LYS A 49 -13.95 -8.45 5.91
N PRO A 50 -14.86 -9.32 5.45
CA PRO A 50 -14.62 -10.13 4.26
C PRO A 50 -14.20 -9.24 3.07
N GLY A 51 -13.06 -9.55 2.47
CA GLY A 51 -12.49 -8.78 1.35
C GLY A 51 -11.50 -7.67 1.76
N GLU A 52 -11.34 -7.39 3.05
CA GLU A 52 -10.32 -6.45 3.54
C GLU A 52 -9.05 -7.22 3.95
N ASP A 53 -7.89 -6.64 3.68
CA ASP A 53 -6.61 -7.10 4.22
C ASP A 53 -5.70 -5.90 4.52
N ALA A 54 -4.69 -6.14 5.35
CA ALA A 54 -3.70 -5.13 5.70
C ALA A 54 -2.34 -5.50 5.09
N VAL A 55 -1.73 -4.55 4.39
CA VAL A 55 -0.37 -4.66 3.85
C VAL A 55 0.59 -3.78 4.62
N VAL A 56 1.82 -4.24 4.79
CA VAL A 56 2.88 -3.48 5.46
C VAL A 56 3.50 -2.51 4.48
N VAL A 57 3.43 -1.22 4.80
CA VAL A 57 4.02 -0.14 4.00
C VAL A 57 5.00 0.65 4.85
N PRO A 58 6.30 0.71 4.51
CA PRO A 58 7.26 1.56 5.19
C PRO A 58 6.84 3.03 5.12
N ALA A 59 6.88 3.75 6.23
CA ALA A 59 6.46 5.17 6.28
C ALA A 59 7.22 6.06 5.27
N VAL A 60 8.49 5.74 4.98
CA VAL A 60 9.32 6.46 3.99
C VAL A 60 8.68 6.48 2.60
N LEU A 61 7.88 5.47 2.25
CA LEU A 61 7.21 5.42 0.95
C LEU A 61 6.13 6.50 0.79
N PHE A 62 5.39 6.78 1.86
CA PHE A 62 4.44 7.88 1.86
C PHE A 62 5.15 9.22 1.73
N ALA A 63 6.32 9.40 2.35
CA ALA A 63 7.09 10.63 2.19
C ALA A 63 7.63 10.80 0.75
N LEU A 64 8.15 9.72 0.14
CA LEU A 64 8.72 9.74 -1.22
C LEU A 64 7.69 9.93 -2.32
N HIS A 65 6.44 9.53 -2.07
CA HIS A 65 5.37 9.58 -3.06
C HIS A 65 4.17 10.41 -2.59
N ALA A 66 4.34 11.25 -1.57
CA ALA A 66 3.28 12.07 -0.98
C ALA A 66 2.53 12.86 -2.06
N GLU A 67 3.25 13.56 -2.93
CA GLU A 67 2.66 14.39 -4.00
C GLU A 67 1.88 13.54 -5.02
N LYS A 68 2.38 12.34 -5.31
CA LYS A 68 1.76 11.44 -6.29
C LYS A 68 0.54 10.73 -5.74
N VAL A 69 0.57 10.34 -4.47
CA VAL A 69 -0.51 9.66 -3.75
C VAL A 69 -1.60 10.65 -3.33
N ALA A 70 -1.22 11.83 -2.85
CA ALA A 70 -2.17 12.88 -2.44
C ALA A 70 -2.94 13.43 -3.63
N GLY A 71 -2.32 13.49 -4.82
CA GLY A 71 -2.96 13.97 -6.04
C GLY A 71 -3.36 15.45 -5.96
N ALA A 72 -2.74 16.26 -6.81
CA ALA A 72 -3.40 17.45 -7.34
C ALA A 72 -4.56 17.04 -8.27
#